data_AF-A0A9W3YJI8-F1
#
_entry.id   AF-A0A9W3YJI8-F1
#
_cell.length_a   1.000
_cell.length_b   1.000
_cell.length_c   1.000
_cell.angle_alpha   90.00
_cell.angle_beta   90.00
_cell.angle_gamma   90.00
#
_symmetry.space_group_name_H-M   'P 1'
#
loop_
_entity.id
_entity.type
_entity.pdbx_description
1 polymer ?
#
loop_
_entity_poly.entity_id
_entity_poly.type
_entity_poly.pdbx_seq_one_letter_code
_entity_poly.pdbx_strand_id
1 'polypeptide(L)'
;MQAANLQYVSAEPSGNIIANRNAVNEWEKFELIRTGELYTYALKTKSNGKYVLFEPNGRVVADRTSIGAWEKFILYNGGDNRIYVLQALSNGRYISANGGRELTATSYVAGSWERFVIVYF
;
A
#
# COMPACT_ATOMS: atom_id res chain seq x y z
N MET A 1 -2.51 0.06 7.53
CA MET A 1 -1.03 0.00 7.74
C MET A 1 -0.53 1.35 8.20
N GLN A 2 0.57 1.44 8.96
CA GLN A 2 1.14 2.68 9.49
C GLN A 2 2.51 2.95 8.86
N ALA A 3 2.77 4.20 8.46
CA ALA A 3 4.04 4.62 7.85
C ALA A 3 5.01 5.22 8.88
N ALA A 4 6.22 5.58 8.45
CA ALA A 4 7.27 6.13 9.32
C ALA A 4 6.94 7.46 10.01
N ASN A 5 5.96 8.22 9.50
CA ASN A 5 5.43 9.41 10.19
C ASN A 5 4.43 9.07 11.33
N LEU A 6 4.31 7.79 11.69
CA LEU A 6 3.36 7.27 12.69
C LEU A 6 1.89 7.46 12.31
N GLN A 7 1.61 7.78 11.05
CA GLN A 7 0.25 7.93 10.56
C GLN A 7 -0.20 6.71 9.78
N TYR A 8 -1.49 6.41 9.86
CA TYR A 8 -2.12 5.34 9.11
C TYR A 8 -2.38 5.77 7.67
N VAL A 9 -2.14 4.82 6.76
CA VAL A 9 -2.49 4.91 5.35
C VAL A 9 -4.01 4.86 5.22
N SER A 10 -4.57 5.83 4.51
CA SER A 10 -5.99 6.07 4.25
C SER A 10 -6.26 6.00 2.75
N ALA A 11 -7.39 5.41 2.37
CA ALA A 11 -7.96 5.51 1.03
C ALA A 11 -8.96 6.66 0.98
N GLU A 12 -8.55 7.77 0.36
CA GLU A 12 -9.36 8.96 0.25
C GLU A 12 -10.52 8.77 -0.75
N PRO A 13 -11.61 9.56 -0.67
CA PRO A 13 -12.74 9.47 -1.59
C PRO A 13 -12.38 9.71 -3.05
N SER A 14 -11.31 10.49 -3.29
CA SER A 14 -10.75 10.72 -4.63
C SER A 14 -10.04 9.49 -5.21
N GLY A 15 -9.84 8.44 -4.42
CA GLY A 15 -9.03 7.27 -4.77
C GLY A 15 -7.56 7.41 -4.36
N ASN A 16 -7.10 8.60 -3.97
CA ASN A 16 -5.72 8.80 -3.52
C ASN A 16 -5.44 8.00 -2.25
N ILE A 17 -4.23 7.46 -2.15
CA ILE A 17 -3.76 6.75 -0.96
C ILE A 17 -2.74 7.62 -0.23
N ILE A 18 -3.00 7.96 1.05
CA ILE A 18 -2.20 8.93 1.81
C ILE A 18 -1.97 8.43 3.23
N ALA A 19 -0.75 8.57 3.76
CA ALA A 19 -0.44 8.29 5.17
C ALA A 19 -0.63 9.54 6.06
N ASN A 20 -1.87 9.90 6.37
CA ASN A 20 -2.22 11.18 7.02
C ASN A 20 -3.18 11.06 8.22
N ARG A 21 -3.41 9.85 8.75
CA ARG A 21 -4.41 9.62 9.81
C ARG A 21 -3.77 9.24 11.14
N ASN A 22 -4.29 9.81 12.23
CA ASN A 22 -3.82 9.52 13.58
C ASN A 22 -4.57 8.35 14.24
N ALA A 23 -5.66 7.88 13.65
CA ALA A 23 -6.48 6.79 14.16
C ALA A 23 -7.00 5.93 13.00
N VAL A 24 -7.34 4.68 13.29
CA VAL A 24 -7.91 3.73 12.32
C VAL A 24 -9.43 3.79 12.40
N ASN A 25 -10.05 4.19 11.31
CA ASN A 25 -11.46 4.05 11.02
C ASN A 25 -11.62 3.26 9.71
N GLU A 26 -12.72 3.45 9.00
CA GLU A 26 -13.06 2.63 7.84
C GLU A 26 -12.13 2.84 6.63
N TRP A 27 -11.56 4.04 6.48
CA TRP A 27 -10.73 4.38 5.32
C TRP A 27 -9.28 3.91 5.46
N GLU A 28 -8.85 3.60 6.68
CA GLU A 28 -7.50 3.10 6.97
C GLU A 28 -7.43 1.57 6.98
N LYS A 29 -8.58 0.92 6.75
CA LYS A 29 -8.71 -0.53 6.67
C LYS A 29 -8.62 -1.01 5.23
N PHE A 30 -7.76 -2.00 5.05
CA PHE A 30 -7.55 -2.68 3.77
C PHE A 30 -7.60 -4.18 4.01
N GLU A 31 -8.19 -4.90 3.07
CA GLU A 31 -8.11 -6.34 2.99
C GLU A 31 -6.84 -6.73 2.22
N LEU A 32 -6.02 -7.59 2.82
CA LEU A 32 -4.84 -8.15 2.19
C LEU A 32 -5.22 -9.49 1.54
N ILE A 33 -5.22 -9.52 0.21
CA ILE A 33 -5.77 -10.64 -0.57
C ILE A 33 -4.61 -11.39 -1.23
N ARG A 34 -4.52 -12.70 -1.01
CA ARG A 34 -3.54 -13.57 -1.71
C ARG A 34 -3.99 -13.76 -3.16
N THR A 35 -3.07 -13.59 -4.10
CA THR A 35 -3.38 -13.68 -5.54
C THR A 35 -3.09 -15.05 -6.15
N GLY A 36 -2.65 -16.02 -5.34
CA GLY A 36 -2.29 -17.38 -5.76
C GLY A 36 -0.81 -17.55 -6.13
N GLU A 37 -0.09 -16.46 -6.38
CA GLU A 37 1.37 -16.45 -6.59
C GLU A 37 2.12 -16.34 -5.25
N LEU A 38 3.36 -16.85 -5.22
CA LEU A 38 4.16 -16.87 -4.00
C LEU A 38 4.52 -15.45 -3.53
N TYR A 39 4.16 -15.12 -2.29
CA TYR A 39 4.37 -13.81 -1.65
C TYR A 39 3.70 -12.61 -2.36
N THR A 40 2.85 -12.86 -3.36
CA THR A 40 2.12 -11.81 -4.07
C THR A 40 0.75 -11.59 -3.46
N TYR A 41 0.40 -10.31 -3.31
CA TYR A 41 -0.86 -9.88 -2.72
C TYR A 41 -1.48 -8.72 -3.52
N ALA A 42 -2.75 -8.48 -3.24
CA ALA A 42 -3.48 -7.28 -3.62
C ALA A 42 -4.06 -6.61 -2.36
N LEU A 43 -4.34 -5.31 -2.45
CA LEU A 43 -5.02 -4.55 -1.40
C LEU A 43 -6.39 -4.12 -1.89
N LYS A 44 -7.42 -4.40 -1.10
CA LYS A 44 -8.79 -3.88 -1.32
C LYS A 44 -9.17 -2.97 -0.18
N THR A 45 -9.61 -1.75 -0.49
CA THR A 45 -10.09 -0.80 0.52
C THR A 45 -11.38 -1.34 1.15
N LYS A 46 -11.52 -1.19 2.48
CA LYS A 46 -12.79 -1.52 3.14
C LYS A 46 -13.84 -0.41 2.96
N SER A 47 -13.41 0.85 2.87
CA SER A 47 -14.29 2.02 2.71
C SER A 47 -15.15 2.04 1.45
N ASN A 48 -14.62 1.59 0.30
CA ASN A 48 -15.33 1.65 -0.98
C ASN A 48 -15.17 0.39 -1.85
N GLY A 49 -14.49 -0.65 -1.35
CA GLY A 49 -14.36 -1.94 -2.01
C GLY A 49 -13.49 -1.93 -3.28
N LYS A 50 -12.70 -0.89 -3.50
CA LYS A 50 -11.80 -0.75 -4.66
C LYS A 50 -10.44 -1.39 -4.39
N TYR A 51 -9.81 -1.88 -5.45
CA TYR A 51 -8.44 -2.39 -5.40
C TYR A 51 -7.44 -1.25 -5.61
N VAL A 52 -6.36 -1.30 -4.83
CA VAL A 52 -5.22 -0.41 -5.00
C VAL A 52 -4.44 -0.87 -6.24
N LEU A 53 -4.16 0.05 -7.17
CA LEU A 53 -3.27 -0.18 -8.30
C LEU A 53 -1.98 0.64 -8.19
N PHE A 54 -0.93 0.07 -8.77
CA PHE A 54 0.40 0.65 -8.89
C PHE A 54 0.66 0.88 -10.38
N GLU A 55 0.50 2.11 -10.86
CA GLU A 55 0.73 2.43 -12.26
C GLU A 55 2.22 2.35 -12.63
N PRO A 56 2.58 2.02 -13.89
CA PRO A 56 3.97 1.96 -14.32
C PRO A 56 4.77 3.25 -14.08
N ASN A 57 4.10 4.41 -14.14
CA ASN A 57 4.66 5.73 -13.86
C ASN A 57 4.94 5.99 -12.35
N GLY A 58 4.56 5.06 -11.47
CA GLY A 58 4.74 5.15 -10.03
C GLY A 58 3.58 5.76 -9.25
N ARG A 59 2.44 6.08 -9.88
CA ARG A 59 1.24 6.53 -9.16
C ARG A 59 0.58 5.36 -8.43
N VAL A 60 0.09 5.62 -7.20
CA VAL A 60 -0.64 4.65 -6.39
C VAL A 60 -2.03 5.21 -6.07
N VAL A 61 -3.07 4.48 -6.46
CA VAL A 61 -4.47 4.91 -6.37
C VAL A 61 -5.37 3.71 -6.07
N ALA A 62 -6.58 3.91 -5.57
CA ALA A 62 -7.60 2.87 -5.40
C ALA A 62 -8.84 3.19 -6.22
N ASP A 63 -8.93 2.65 -7.43
CA ASP A 63 -10.06 2.88 -8.34
C ASP A 63 -10.58 1.60 -9.04
N ARG A 64 -9.87 0.47 -8.95
CA ARG A 64 -10.17 -0.75 -9.70
C ARG A 64 -11.23 -1.61 -9.02
N THR A 65 -11.99 -2.34 -9.82
CA THR A 65 -13.05 -3.27 -9.38
C THR A 65 -12.64 -4.74 -9.45
N SER A 66 -11.47 -5.04 -10.01
CA SER A 66 -10.91 -6.39 -10.12
C SER A 66 -9.38 -6.35 -9.98
N ILE A 67 -8.81 -7.52 -9.67
CA ILE A 67 -7.36 -7.71 -9.60
C ILE A 67 -6.85 -8.10 -10.99
N GLY A 68 -5.99 -7.26 -11.56
CA GLY A 68 -5.21 -7.51 -12.77
C GLY A 68 -3.72 -7.51 -12.47
N ALA A 69 -2.91 -7.09 -13.45
CA ALA A 69 -1.45 -7.05 -13.30
C ALA A 69 -0.96 -5.90 -12.41
N TRP A 70 -1.69 -4.78 -12.38
CA TRP A 70 -1.25 -3.55 -11.69
C TRP A 70 -1.67 -3.47 -10.24
N GLU A 71 -2.57 -4.35 -9.78
CA GLU A 71 -3.07 -4.38 -8.41
C GLU A 71 -2.22 -5.30 -7.51
N LYS A 72 -1.17 -5.89 -8.08
CA LYS A 72 -0.32 -6.88 -7.43
C LYS A 72 0.99 -6.26 -6.94
N PHE A 73 1.41 -6.71 -5.76
CA PHE A 73 2.71 -6.40 -5.19
C PHE A 73 3.27 -7.61 -4.45
N ILE A 74 4.58 -7.67 -4.31
CA ILE A 74 5.25 -8.62 -3.43
C ILE A 74 5.38 -7.98 -2.04
N LEU A 75 5.02 -8.74 -1.01
CA LEU A 75 5.16 -8.33 0.38
C LEU A 75 6.42 -8.97 0.98
N TYR A 76 7.45 -8.18 1.21
CA TYR A 76 8.69 -8.63 1.85
C TYR A 76 8.70 -8.24 3.32
N ASN A 77 9.36 -9.08 4.14
CA ASN A 77 9.73 -8.70 5.49
C ASN A 77 10.75 -7.54 5.41
N GLY A 78 10.43 -6.42 6.06
CA GLY A 78 11.22 -5.18 6.03
C GLY A 78 12.11 -4.97 7.25
N GLY A 79 12.17 -5.94 8.16
CA GLY A 79 12.88 -5.90 9.44
C GLY A 79 12.09 -6.57 10.58
N ASP A 80 12.47 -6.28 11.81
CA ASP A 80 11.79 -6.79 13.01
C ASP A 80 10.38 -6.17 13.20
N ASN A 81 9.55 -6.76 14.06
CA ASN A 81 8.29 -6.18 14.54
C ASN A 81 7.23 -5.81 13.47
N ARG A 82 6.81 -6.77 12.62
CA ARG A 82 5.71 -6.58 11.65
C ARG A 82 5.94 -5.41 10.68
N ILE A 83 7.21 -5.07 10.44
CA ILE A 83 7.60 -4.11 9.42
C ILE A 83 7.69 -4.84 8.09
N TYR A 84 7.04 -4.28 7.08
CA TYR A 84 7.03 -4.81 5.73
C TYR A 84 7.37 -3.73 4.71
N VAL A 85 7.89 -4.18 3.58
CA VAL A 85 8.07 -3.36 2.38
C VAL A 85 7.25 -3.99 1.25
N LEU A 86 6.58 -3.15 0.48
CA LEU A 86 5.73 -3.59 -0.63
C LEU A 86 6.44 -3.21 -1.93
N GLN A 87 6.63 -4.16 -2.83
CA GLN A 87 7.19 -3.92 -4.16
C GLN A 87 6.12 -4.13 -5.22
N ALA A 88 5.76 -3.07 -5.94
CA ALA A 88 4.79 -3.14 -7.03
C ALA A 88 5.30 -4.03 -8.16
N LEU A 89 4.48 -4.99 -8.61
CA LEU A 89 4.87 -5.87 -9.73
C LEU A 89 4.89 -5.16 -11.08
N SER A 90 4.11 -4.09 -11.23
CA SER A 90 3.99 -3.34 -12.49
C SER A 90 5.28 -2.63 -12.92
N ASN A 91 6.14 -2.24 -11.96
CA ASN A 91 7.36 -1.48 -12.24
C ASN A 91 8.57 -1.87 -11.37
N GLY A 92 8.43 -2.86 -10.48
CA GLY A 92 9.50 -3.34 -9.61
C GLY A 92 9.93 -2.35 -8.54
N ARG A 93 9.14 -1.31 -8.24
CA ARG A 93 9.48 -0.27 -7.26
C ARG A 93 8.81 -0.49 -5.92
N TYR A 94 9.49 -0.05 -4.87
CA TYR A 94 8.93 -0.01 -3.54
C TYR A 94 7.94 1.13 -3.40
N ILE A 95 6.84 0.84 -2.70
CA ILE A 95 5.82 1.83 -2.35
C ILE A 95 6.33 2.69 -1.20
N SER A 96 6.20 4.00 -1.33
CA SER A 96 6.70 5.03 -0.42
C SER A 96 5.55 5.86 0.12
N ALA A 97 5.54 6.15 1.42
CA ALA A 97 4.59 7.07 2.04
C ALA A 97 4.90 8.56 1.81
N ASN A 98 6.03 8.87 1.15
CA ASN A 98 6.33 10.20 0.60
C ASN A 98 6.11 11.37 1.58
N GLY A 99 6.53 11.21 2.83
CA GLY A 99 6.40 12.27 3.83
C GLY A 99 4.95 12.56 4.28
N GLY A 100 4.03 11.61 4.14
CA GLY A 100 2.60 11.82 4.42
C GLY A 100 1.82 12.43 3.26
N ARG A 101 2.43 12.51 2.07
CA ARG A 101 1.75 12.85 0.82
C ARG A 101 1.13 11.59 0.20
N GLU A 102 0.64 11.73 -1.03
CA GLU A 102 0.21 10.59 -1.84
C GLU A 102 1.34 9.55 -1.93
N LEU A 103 0.95 8.28 -1.71
CA LEU A 103 1.85 7.16 -1.85
C LEU A 103 2.31 7.03 -3.31
N THR A 104 3.59 6.69 -3.49
CA THR A 104 4.19 6.47 -4.81
C THR A 104 4.95 5.16 -4.87
N ALA A 105 4.98 4.50 -6.02
CA ALA A 105 5.80 3.33 -6.30
C ALA A 105 6.98 3.73 -7.21
N THR A 106 7.93 4.48 -6.66
CA THR A 106 9.05 5.06 -7.44
C THR A 106 10.43 4.64 -6.91
N SER A 107 10.51 4.23 -5.64
CA SER A 107 11.77 3.94 -4.96
C SER A 107 12.40 2.63 -5.42
N TYR A 108 13.70 2.64 -5.74
CA TYR A 108 14.47 1.42 -6.04
C TYR A 108 14.96 0.70 -4.78
N VAL A 109 15.04 1.42 -3.66
CA VAL A 109 15.57 0.92 -2.39
C VAL A 109 14.56 1.23 -1.30
N ALA A 110 14.36 0.28 -0.39
CA ALA A 110 13.50 0.49 0.77
C ALA A 110 14.22 1.31 1.85
N GLY A 111 13.84 2.58 2.00
CA GLY A 111 14.24 3.47 3.08
C GLY A 111 13.18 3.55 4.18
N SER A 112 13.22 4.60 4.99
CA SER A 112 12.25 4.79 6.07
C SER A 112 10.82 4.94 5.56
N TRP A 113 10.63 5.59 4.40
CA TRP A 113 9.30 5.86 3.86
C TRP A 113 8.65 4.65 3.15
N GLU A 114 9.43 3.63 2.82
CA GLU A 114 8.95 2.40 2.19
C GLU A 114 8.62 1.29 3.21
N ARG A 115 8.86 1.56 4.51
CA ARG A 115 8.60 0.62 5.60
C ARG A 115 7.26 0.93 6.26
N PHE A 116 6.42 -0.09 6.33
CA PHE A 116 5.09 0.00 6.91
C PHE A 116 4.90 -1.04 8.00
N VAL A 117 4.33 -0.62 9.13
CA VAL A 117 3.83 -1.54 10.14
C VAL A 117 2.44 -2.03 9.71
N ILE A 118 2.28 -3.34 9.59
CA ILE A 118 0.97 -3.95 9.32
C ILE A 118 0.34 -4.36 10.66
N VAL A 119 -0.84 -3.78 10.94
CA VAL A 119 -1.65 -4.05 12.12
C VAL A 119 -2.95 -4.72 11.66
N TYR A 120 -3.37 -5.76 12.37
CA TYR A 120 -4.59 -6.51 12.11
C TYR A 120 -5.69 -6.04 13.06
N PHE A 121 -6.89 -5.84 12.52
CA PHE A 121 -8.10 -5.43 13.23
C PHE A 121 -9.27 -6.32 12.79
#